data_AF-A0A246BQJ5-F1
#
_entry.id   AF-A0A246BQJ5-F1
#
_cell.length_a   1.000
_cell.length_b   1.000
_cell.length_c   1.000
_cell.angle_alpha   90.00
_cell.angle_beta   90.00
_cell.angle_gamma   90.00
#
_symmetry.space_group_name_H-M   'P 1'
#
loop_
_entity.id
_entity.type
_entity.pdbx_description
1 polymer ?
#
loop_
_entity_poly.entity_id
_entity_poly.type
_entity_poly.pdbx_seq_one_letter_code
_entity_poly.pdbx_strand_id
1 'polypeptide(L)'
;MTAAPKTPSDLPPGGYVHREPSLLRRALPWLVTAALVIALIVLGQALVQNMQGRQKSFSIYFVERGWVRFLLFLLAASGVLALTSLLGQRIGMARTGRRISYAAVLGDQLTHLFLILVVLVAVYPLLYVLIAAFDPRNSLFAFPDFENPNILYRSGLMPRLDVLSTENFAKLFEGVTIPGWQLLLAGVGGASLATLLLLMLVGRFGRDSVGLQRTRTWALRVVIAALAALVLFMTPAQFTGFSNESKFLLSVRNTLFVSGVTGILAILLSTTAGYAMARLRFPGRFQMLLFFIFIQMFPVFLALVAVYKLLTDLGLGNTFTGLILAYSGGAIAFNTWIFKGYVESLPESLEEAAMVDGATRWQTFVKVVLPLSGGIMVFIFLNQFIGTYAEFILANVLLTGVEQWTVGVMLRSFTTGQFSTKWGVFAAASTLGALPIIALFYGFQNYFVGGTVSGGVKE
;
A
#
# COMPACT_ATOMS: atom_id res chain seq x y z
N MET A 1 20.37 70.03 36.51
CA MET A 1 21.11 69.42 35.39
C MET A 1 20.43 68.12 35.04
N THR A 2 19.73 68.16 33.91
CA THR A 2 18.89 67.12 33.31
C THR A 2 19.74 66.05 32.64
N ALA A 3 19.59 64.79 33.05
CA ALA A 3 20.19 63.66 32.34
C ALA A 3 19.44 63.44 31.02
N ALA A 4 20.18 63.45 29.90
CA ALA A 4 19.67 63.25 28.55
C ALA A 4 19.16 61.81 28.33
N PRO A 5 18.19 61.59 27.41
CA PRO A 5 17.69 60.26 27.11
C PRO A 5 18.73 59.45 26.30
N LYS A 6 19.00 58.21 26.74
CA LYS A 6 19.94 57.29 26.08
C LYS A 6 19.42 56.87 24.70
N THR A 7 20.31 56.88 23.71
CA THR A 7 20.05 56.40 22.34
C THR A 7 20.15 54.87 22.23
N PRO A 8 19.57 54.24 21.19
CA PRO A 8 19.30 52.79 21.12
C PRO A 8 20.51 51.86 20.98
N SER A 9 21.74 52.36 21.16
CA SER A 9 22.98 51.60 20.97
C SER A 9 23.49 50.88 22.23
N ASP A 10 22.82 51.04 23.37
CA ASP A 10 23.33 50.59 24.69
C ASP A 10 22.64 49.32 25.25
N LEU A 11 21.99 48.50 24.41
CA LEU A 11 21.34 47.26 24.87
C LEU A 11 22.04 46.00 24.33
N PRO A 12 22.24 44.95 25.16
CA PRO A 12 22.90 43.72 24.74
C PRO A 12 22.10 42.98 23.65
N PRO A 13 22.77 42.26 22.72
CA PRO A 13 22.11 41.64 21.58
C PRO A 13 21.32 40.41 22.03
N GLY A 14 19.99 40.51 22.02
CA GLY A 14 19.10 39.36 22.32
C GLY A 14 17.76 39.67 22.99
N GLY A 15 17.46 40.93 23.32
CA GLY A 15 16.14 41.29 23.86
C GLY A 15 15.06 41.29 22.77
N TYR A 16 14.14 40.31 22.82
CA TYR A 16 12.91 40.35 22.02
C TYR A 16 12.07 41.56 22.46
N VAL A 17 12.12 42.65 21.69
CA VAL A 17 11.21 43.78 21.89
C VAL A 17 9.85 43.37 21.33
N HIS A 18 8.87 43.11 22.20
CA HIS A 18 7.47 42.98 21.78
C HIS A 18 6.98 44.31 21.21
N ARG A 19 7.20 44.53 19.90
CA ARG A 19 6.49 45.57 19.16
C ARG A 19 5.06 45.09 18.96
N GLU A 20 4.09 45.89 19.42
CA GLU A 20 2.69 45.65 19.11
C GLU A 20 2.53 45.46 17.59
N PRO A 21 1.86 44.39 17.14
CA PRO A 21 1.69 44.15 15.72
C PRO A 21 0.93 45.32 15.11
N SER A 22 1.45 45.84 14.00
CA SER A 22 0.84 46.95 13.26
C SER A 22 -0.62 46.65 12.93
N LEU A 23 -1.45 47.70 12.79
CA LEU A 23 -2.88 47.57 12.45
C LEU A 23 -3.10 46.63 11.25
N LEU A 24 -2.22 46.72 10.25
CA LEU A 24 -2.24 45.88 9.06
C LEU A 24 -1.99 44.40 9.41
N ARG A 25 -1.03 44.10 10.30
CA ARG A 25 -0.72 42.73 10.74
C ARG A 25 -1.84 42.11 11.61
N ARG A 26 -2.61 42.93 12.34
CA ARG A 26 -3.81 42.51 13.08
C ARG A 26 -5.02 42.30 12.17
N ALA A 27 -5.18 43.13 11.14
CA ALA A 27 -6.30 43.05 10.19
C ALA A 27 -6.11 41.96 9.12
N LEU A 28 -4.86 41.61 8.79
CA LEU A 28 -4.54 40.68 7.70
C LEU A 28 -5.22 39.29 7.85
N PRO A 29 -5.23 38.62 9.02
CA PRO A 29 -5.92 37.35 9.18
C PRO A 29 -7.44 37.47 8.90
N TRP A 30 -8.06 38.55 9.38
CA TRP A 30 -9.50 38.81 9.19
C TRP A 30 -9.85 39.10 7.74
N LEU A 31 -9.03 39.88 7.05
CA LEU A 31 -9.18 40.15 5.61
C LEU A 31 -9.00 38.87 4.79
N VAL A 32 -8.02 38.02 5.13
CA VAL A 32 -7.81 36.73 4.48
C VAL A 32 -8.99 35.80 4.71
N THR A 33 -9.52 35.71 5.93
CA THR A 33 -10.73 34.91 6.21
C THR A 33 -11.96 35.45 5.49
N ALA A 34 -12.16 36.77 5.43
CA ALA A 34 -13.28 37.36 4.71
C ALA A 34 -13.17 37.06 3.21
N ALA A 35 -11.98 37.20 2.62
CA ALA A 35 -11.72 36.85 1.22
C ALA A 35 -11.99 35.36 0.94
N LEU A 36 -11.57 34.46 1.85
CA LEU A 36 -11.84 33.02 1.73
C LEU A 36 -13.34 32.71 1.80
N VAL A 37 -14.07 33.32 2.73
CA VAL A 37 -15.53 33.13 2.85
C VAL A 37 -16.25 33.64 1.61
N ILE A 38 -15.88 34.83 1.11
CA ILE A 38 -16.44 35.38 -0.13
C ILE A 38 -16.13 34.46 -1.32
N ALA A 39 -14.89 33.99 -1.45
CA ALA A 39 -14.49 33.06 -2.50
C ALA A 39 -15.28 31.74 -2.42
N LEU A 40 -15.52 31.21 -1.22
CA LEU A 40 -16.34 30.02 -1.01
C LEU A 40 -17.80 30.23 -1.40
N ILE A 41 -18.38 31.40 -1.09
CA ILE A 41 -19.74 31.74 -1.49
C ILE A 41 -19.85 31.86 -3.01
N VAL A 42 -18.91 32.56 -3.66
CA VAL A 42 -18.87 32.71 -5.12
C VAL A 42 -18.69 31.36 -5.80
N LEU A 43 -17.77 30.53 -5.30
CA LEU A 43 -17.56 29.17 -5.80
C LEU A 43 -18.82 28.32 -5.64
N GLY A 44 -19.48 28.39 -4.47
CA GLY A 44 -20.73 27.69 -4.19
C GLY A 44 -21.84 28.09 -5.16
N GLN A 45 -22.02 29.39 -5.39
CA GLN A 45 -23.00 29.90 -6.36
C GLN A 45 -22.68 29.46 -7.79
N ALA A 46 -21.41 29.55 -8.21
CA ALA A 46 -20.96 29.11 -9.52
C ALA A 46 -21.16 27.60 -9.73
N LEU A 47 -20.91 26.78 -8.70
CA LEU A 47 -21.16 25.34 -8.72
C LEU A 47 -22.67 25.05 -8.86
N VAL A 48 -23.51 25.73 -8.07
CA VAL A 48 -24.97 25.55 -8.13
C VAL A 48 -25.52 25.95 -9.49
N GLN A 49 -25.11 27.09 -10.04
CA GLN A 49 -25.50 27.52 -11.38
C GLN A 49 -25.03 26.53 -12.46
N ASN A 50 -23.80 26.04 -12.37
CA ASN A 50 -23.29 25.00 -13.29
C ASN A 50 -24.01 23.65 -13.18
N MET A 51 -24.73 23.40 -12.08
CA MET A 51 -25.54 22.20 -11.89
C MET A 51 -26.99 22.37 -12.36
N GLN A 52 -27.47 23.61 -12.56
CA GLN A 52 -28.83 23.86 -13.04
C GLN A 52 -28.95 23.42 -14.51
N GLY A 53 -29.87 22.49 -14.80
CA GLY A 53 -30.13 21.97 -16.15
C GLY A 53 -29.26 20.77 -16.58
N ARG A 54 -28.27 20.35 -15.79
CA ARG A 54 -27.55 19.09 -16.02
C ARG A 54 -28.35 17.92 -15.46
N GLN A 55 -28.32 16.78 -16.16
CA GLN A 55 -28.92 15.53 -15.67
C GLN A 55 -28.33 15.22 -14.29
N LYS A 56 -29.18 15.06 -13.27
CA LYS A 56 -28.74 14.74 -11.91
C LYS A 56 -28.07 13.37 -11.94
N SER A 57 -26.73 13.35 -11.87
CA SER A 57 -25.96 12.11 -11.89
C SER A 57 -26.11 11.30 -10.58
N PHE A 58 -26.60 11.94 -9.51
CA PHE A 58 -26.87 11.33 -8.21
C PHE A 58 -28.23 11.80 -7.65
N SER A 59 -29.02 10.87 -7.13
CA SER A 59 -30.24 11.15 -6.36
C SER A 59 -29.92 11.19 -4.87
N ILE A 60 -30.28 12.28 -4.19
CA ILE A 60 -30.17 12.39 -2.73
C ILE A 60 -31.48 11.86 -2.13
N TYR A 61 -31.40 10.73 -1.42
CA TYR A 61 -32.54 10.14 -0.74
C TYR A 61 -32.74 10.80 0.62
N PHE A 62 -33.86 11.52 0.76
CA PHE A 62 -34.29 12.01 2.07
C PHE A 62 -35.05 10.90 2.78
N VAL A 63 -34.45 10.35 3.83
CA VAL A 63 -35.14 9.41 4.72
C VAL A 63 -36.06 10.21 5.63
N GLU A 64 -37.36 9.92 5.58
CA GLU A 64 -38.33 10.57 6.46
C GLU A 64 -37.94 10.36 7.93
N ARG A 65 -37.81 11.46 8.68
CA ARG A 65 -37.29 11.48 10.06
C ARG A 65 -35.93 10.78 10.21
N GLY A 66 -35.14 10.68 9.14
CA GLY A 66 -33.82 10.02 9.14
C GLY A 66 -32.86 10.62 10.16
N TRP A 67 -32.89 11.95 10.33
CA TRP A 67 -32.09 12.64 11.35
C TRP A 67 -32.45 12.21 12.77
N VAL A 68 -33.74 11.99 13.08
CA VAL A 68 -34.19 11.49 14.39
C VAL A 68 -33.64 10.09 14.62
N ARG A 69 -33.79 9.20 13.64
CA ARG A 69 -33.26 7.83 13.70
C ARG A 69 -31.74 7.82 13.89
N PHE A 70 -31.03 8.71 13.20
CA PHE A 70 -29.58 8.86 13.32
C PHE A 70 -29.15 9.37 14.70
N LEU A 71 -29.81 10.40 15.23
CA LEU A 71 -29.51 10.90 16.58
C LEU A 71 -29.85 9.85 17.66
N LEU A 72 -30.96 9.14 17.53
CA LEU A 72 -31.30 8.02 18.41
C LEU A 72 -30.26 6.90 18.34
N PHE A 73 -29.76 6.58 17.14
CA PHE A 73 -28.66 5.64 16.97
C PHE A 73 -27.38 6.12 17.65
N LEU A 74 -26.99 7.39 17.47
CA LEU A 74 -25.81 7.95 18.14
C LEU A 74 -25.96 7.92 19.67
N LEU A 75 -27.15 8.25 20.19
CA LEU A 75 -27.45 8.19 21.61
C LEU A 75 -27.41 6.76 22.14
N ALA A 76 -27.98 5.80 21.41
CA ALA A 76 -27.90 4.39 21.77
C ALA A 76 -26.46 3.86 21.73
N ALA A 77 -25.70 4.15 20.66
CA ALA A 77 -24.32 3.73 20.49
C ALA A 77 -23.39 4.31 21.57
N SER A 78 -23.54 5.60 21.89
CA SER A 78 -22.82 6.25 22.98
C SER A 78 -23.20 5.69 24.35
N GLY A 79 -24.48 5.39 24.58
CA GLY A 79 -24.95 4.70 25.78
C GLY A 79 -24.35 3.30 25.93
N VAL A 80 -24.31 2.51 24.86
CA VAL A 80 -23.65 1.20 24.82
C VAL A 80 -22.17 1.33 25.16
N LEU A 81 -21.44 2.23 24.50
CA LEU A 81 -20.01 2.47 24.76
C LEU A 81 -19.75 2.88 26.21
N ALA A 82 -20.56 3.77 26.76
CA ALA A 82 -20.44 4.18 28.16
C ALA A 82 -20.68 3.02 29.12
N LEU A 83 -21.70 2.19 28.86
CA LEU A 83 -22.03 1.03 29.67
C LEU A 83 -20.95 -0.05 29.59
N THR A 84 -20.45 -0.37 28.39
CA THR A 84 -19.37 -1.35 28.19
C THR A 84 -18.06 -0.84 28.77
N SER A 85 -17.79 0.46 28.71
CA SER A 85 -16.63 1.09 29.37
C SER A 85 -16.70 0.98 30.89
N LEU A 86 -17.87 1.25 31.47
CA LEU A 86 -18.09 1.15 32.92
C LEU A 86 -17.99 -0.29 33.40
N LEU A 87 -18.56 -1.24 32.65
CA LEU A 87 -18.47 -2.67 32.96
C LEU A 87 -17.02 -3.17 32.84
N GLY A 88 -16.33 -2.80 31.76
CA GLY A 88 -14.91 -3.12 31.55
C GLY A 88 -14.01 -2.58 32.65
N GLN A 89 -14.25 -1.34 33.09
CA GLN A 89 -13.56 -0.74 34.23
C GLN A 89 -13.78 -1.56 35.52
N ARG A 90 -15.03 -1.88 35.87
CA ARG A 90 -15.36 -2.64 37.09
C ARG A 90 -14.76 -4.05 37.07
N ILE A 91 -14.87 -4.76 35.95
CA ILE A 91 -14.28 -6.10 35.79
C ILE A 91 -12.75 -6.03 35.88
N GLY A 92 -12.13 -5.04 35.23
CA GLY A 92 -10.69 -4.85 35.27
C GLY A 92 -10.17 -4.55 36.67
N MET A 93 -10.86 -3.70 37.44
CA MET A 93 -10.53 -3.45 38.85
C MET A 93 -10.67 -4.71 39.70
N ALA A 94 -11.75 -5.47 39.52
CA ALA A 94 -12.00 -6.71 40.27
C ALA A 94 -10.94 -7.79 39.98
N ARG A 95 -10.42 -7.86 38.75
CA ARG A 95 -9.40 -8.86 38.36
C ARG A 95 -7.97 -8.45 38.73
N THR A 96 -7.62 -7.17 38.62
CA THR A 96 -6.23 -6.71 38.79
C THR A 96 -5.94 -6.12 40.16
N GLY A 97 -6.98 -5.81 40.95
CA GLY A 97 -6.85 -5.12 42.24
C GLY A 97 -6.34 -3.67 42.12
N ARG A 98 -6.15 -3.16 40.90
CA ARG A 98 -5.66 -1.80 40.63
C ARG A 98 -6.81 -0.89 40.20
N ARG A 99 -6.72 0.40 40.53
CA ARG A 99 -7.66 1.40 40.01
C ARG A 99 -7.41 1.62 38.53
N ILE A 100 -8.43 1.38 37.71
CA ILE A 100 -8.43 1.66 36.26
C ILE A 100 -9.30 2.89 36.00
N SER A 101 -8.83 3.84 35.19
CA SER A 101 -9.62 5.03 34.84
C SER A 101 -10.72 4.69 33.84
N TYR A 102 -11.95 5.15 34.09
CA TYR A 102 -13.07 5.05 33.13
C TYR A 102 -12.71 5.72 31.80
N ALA A 103 -12.12 6.91 31.87
CA ALA A 103 -11.74 7.67 30.67
C ALA A 103 -10.68 6.95 29.83
N ALA A 104 -9.80 6.16 30.46
CA ALA A 104 -8.83 5.35 29.73
C ALA A 104 -9.50 4.20 28.97
N VAL A 105 -10.46 3.50 29.59
CA VAL A 105 -11.23 2.42 28.94
C VAL A 105 -12.12 2.98 27.82
N LEU A 106 -12.78 4.11 28.06
CA LEU A 106 -13.59 4.78 27.05
C LEU A 106 -12.74 5.27 25.88
N GLY A 107 -11.60 5.88 26.16
CA GLY A 107 -10.64 6.33 25.13
C GLY A 107 -10.20 5.16 24.24
N ASP A 108 -9.82 4.03 24.84
CA ASP A 108 -9.45 2.82 24.11
C ASP A 108 -10.60 2.30 23.21
N GLN A 109 -11.83 2.24 23.71
CA GLN A 109 -12.99 1.83 22.92
C GLN A 109 -13.28 2.79 21.75
N LEU A 110 -13.14 4.09 21.97
CA LEU A 110 -13.31 5.09 20.92
C LEU A 110 -12.22 4.94 19.84
N THR A 111 -10.98 4.67 20.22
CA THR A 111 -9.91 4.37 19.26
C THR A 111 -10.23 3.13 18.44
N HIS A 112 -10.69 2.04 19.06
CA HIS A 112 -11.09 0.84 18.33
C HIS A 112 -12.26 1.10 17.37
N LEU A 113 -13.29 1.82 17.82
CA LEU A 113 -14.43 2.18 16.98
C LEU A 113 -13.99 3.03 15.78
N PHE A 114 -13.14 4.02 16.01
CA PHE A 114 -12.59 4.87 14.96
C PHE A 114 -11.80 4.04 13.94
N LEU A 115 -10.92 3.16 14.41
CA LEU A 115 -10.16 2.26 13.52
C LEU A 115 -11.08 1.35 12.71
N ILE A 116 -12.09 0.74 13.33
CA ILE A 116 -13.08 -0.09 12.62
C ILE A 116 -13.79 0.73 11.55
N LEU A 117 -14.23 1.94 11.86
CA LEU A 117 -14.91 2.81 10.90
C LEU A 117 -14.00 3.18 9.72
N VAL A 118 -12.76 3.56 10.00
CA VAL A 118 -11.76 3.87 8.96
C VAL A 118 -11.53 2.66 8.07
N VAL A 119 -11.37 1.47 8.65
CA VAL A 119 -11.19 0.22 7.89
C VAL A 119 -12.43 -0.09 7.05
N LEU A 120 -13.63 0.02 7.60
CA LEU A 120 -14.88 -0.23 6.87
C LEU A 120 -15.03 0.72 5.67
N VAL A 121 -14.78 2.01 5.86
CA VAL A 121 -14.85 3.02 4.80
C VAL A 121 -13.79 2.77 3.74
N ALA A 122 -12.56 2.42 4.13
CA ALA A 122 -11.48 2.14 3.20
C ALA A 122 -11.70 0.85 2.39
N VAL A 123 -12.29 -0.18 3.01
CA VAL A 123 -12.53 -1.49 2.37
C VAL A 123 -13.80 -1.50 1.54
N TYR A 124 -14.77 -0.62 1.82
CA TYR A 124 -16.07 -0.60 1.13
C TYR A 124 -15.96 -0.59 -0.41
N PRO A 125 -15.14 0.27 -1.06
CA PRO A 125 -15.00 0.23 -2.52
C PRO A 125 -14.42 -1.09 -3.03
N LEU A 126 -13.52 -1.72 -2.27
CA LEU A 126 -12.93 -3.01 -2.63
C LEU A 126 -13.98 -4.13 -2.54
N LEU A 127 -14.81 -4.12 -1.49
CA LEU A 127 -15.93 -5.04 -1.34
C LEU A 127 -16.94 -4.88 -2.48
N TYR A 128 -17.17 -3.64 -2.92
CA TYR A 128 -18.02 -3.38 -4.08
C TYR A 128 -17.46 -4.01 -5.36
N VAL A 129 -16.17 -3.81 -5.65
CA VAL A 129 -15.51 -4.45 -6.80
C VAL A 129 -15.55 -5.98 -6.69
N LEU A 130 -15.31 -6.52 -5.49
CA LEU A 130 -15.38 -7.96 -5.25
C LEU A 130 -16.76 -8.52 -5.57
N ILE A 131 -17.85 -7.85 -5.15
CA ILE A 131 -19.20 -8.33 -5.43
C ILE A 131 -19.53 -8.15 -6.92
N ALA A 132 -19.10 -7.05 -7.55
CA ALA A 132 -19.28 -6.84 -8.98
C ALA A 132 -18.61 -7.93 -9.84
N ALA A 133 -17.53 -8.54 -9.34
CA ALA A 133 -16.90 -9.69 -9.97
C ALA A 133 -17.85 -10.90 -10.10
N PHE A 134 -18.83 -11.02 -9.21
CA PHE A 134 -19.83 -12.08 -9.24
C PHE A 134 -21.15 -11.66 -9.93
N ASP A 135 -21.28 -10.44 -10.45
CA ASP A 135 -22.50 -10.04 -11.17
C ASP A 135 -22.41 -10.47 -12.66
N PRO A 136 -23.36 -11.27 -13.18
CA PRO A 136 -23.37 -11.69 -14.58
C PRO A 136 -23.74 -10.57 -15.57
N ARG A 137 -24.32 -9.45 -15.11
CA ARG A 137 -24.87 -8.38 -15.98
C ARG A 137 -23.82 -7.39 -16.49
N ASN A 138 -22.53 -7.69 -16.31
CA ASN A 138 -21.40 -6.88 -16.78
C ASN A 138 -21.55 -5.38 -16.43
N SER A 139 -21.88 -5.08 -15.17
CA SER A 139 -22.08 -3.72 -14.68
C SER A 139 -21.24 -3.46 -13.43
N LEU A 140 -20.58 -2.30 -13.37
CA LEU A 140 -20.03 -1.75 -12.13
C LEU A 140 -21.05 -0.90 -11.36
N PHE A 141 -22.23 -0.67 -11.92
CA PHE A 141 -23.24 0.17 -11.29
C PHE A 141 -24.43 -0.67 -10.86
N ALA A 142 -24.72 -0.65 -9.57
CA ALA A 142 -26.06 -0.96 -9.08
C ALA A 142 -26.95 0.23 -9.49
N PHE A 143 -27.70 0.07 -10.56
CA PHE A 143 -28.82 0.99 -10.80
C PHE A 143 -29.74 0.90 -9.58
N PRO A 144 -30.05 2.04 -8.94
CA PRO A 144 -30.97 2.06 -7.82
C PRO A 144 -32.26 1.34 -8.20
N ASP A 145 -32.56 0.26 -7.50
CA ASP A 145 -33.88 -0.37 -7.59
C ASP A 145 -34.78 0.34 -6.59
N PHE A 146 -35.51 1.33 -7.10
CA PHE A 146 -36.33 2.22 -6.30
C PHE A 146 -37.46 1.50 -5.57
N GLU A 147 -37.87 0.32 -6.05
CA GLU A 147 -38.95 -0.49 -5.49
C GLU A 147 -38.48 -1.48 -4.43
N ASN A 148 -37.15 -1.67 -4.29
CA ASN A 148 -36.63 -2.63 -3.34
C ASN A 148 -36.81 -2.14 -1.89
N PRO A 149 -37.32 -3.00 -0.98
CA PRO A 149 -37.52 -2.64 0.43
C PRO A 149 -36.21 -2.35 1.18
N ASN A 150 -35.07 -2.88 0.70
CA ASN A 150 -33.78 -2.64 1.33
C ASN A 150 -33.21 -1.28 0.93
N ILE A 151 -33.11 -0.37 1.90
CA ILE A 151 -32.61 0.99 1.69
C ILE A 151 -31.17 1.03 1.15
N LEU A 152 -30.31 0.08 1.53
CA LEU A 152 -28.91 0.04 1.11
C LEU A 152 -28.79 -0.31 -0.37
N TYR A 153 -29.65 -1.21 -0.85
CA TYR A 153 -29.73 -1.58 -2.25
C TYR A 153 -30.39 -0.47 -3.08
N ARG A 154 -31.48 0.10 -2.56
CA ARG A 154 -32.15 1.25 -3.15
C ARG A 154 -31.24 2.48 -3.27
N SER A 155 -30.31 2.67 -2.33
CA SER A 155 -29.35 3.78 -2.36
C SER A 155 -28.10 3.49 -3.19
N GLY A 156 -27.98 2.30 -3.79
CA GLY A 156 -26.78 1.86 -4.52
C GLY A 156 -25.55 1.63 -3.62
N LEU A 157 -25.74 1.54 -2.30
CA LEU A 157 -24.67 1.28 -1.32
C LEU A 157 -24.37 -0.21 -1.17
N MET A 158 -25.30 -1.09 -1.55
CA MET A 158 -25.09 -2.53 -1.50
C MET A 158 -25.38 -3.11 -2.88
N PRO A 159 -24.49 -3.93 -3.47
CA PRO A 159 -24.78 -4.61 -4.72
C PRO A 159 -25.82 -5.75 -4.52
N ARG A 160 -26.37 -6.26 -5.62
CA ARG A 160 -27.26 -7.42 -5.61
C ARG A 160 -26.51 -8.68 -5.18
N LEU A 161 -26.95 -9.31 -4.09
CA LEU A 161 -26.41 -10.59 -3.63
C LEU A 161 -27.24 -11.80 -4.12
N ASP A 162 -28.39 -11.56 -4.74
CA ASP A 162 -29.31 -12.61 -5.19
C ASP A 162 -28.93 -13.24 -6.54
N VAL A 163 -28.07 -12.59 -7.32
CA VAL A 163 -27.70 -13.01 -8.69
C VAL A 163 -26.20 -13.34 -8.81
N LEU A 164 -25.57 -13.78 -7.72
CA LEU A 164 -24.13 -14.09 -7.73
C LEU A 164 -23.84 -15.28 -8.64
N SER A 165 -22.87 -15.10 -9.54
CA SER A 165 -22.40 -16.08 -10.53
C SER A 165 -20.88 -16.12 -10.57
N THR A 166 -20.31 -17.30 -10.78
CA THR A 166 -18.86 -17.50 -10.93
C THR A 166 -18.38 -17.38 -12.39
N GLU A 167 -19.27 -17.04 -13.33
CA GLU A 167 -18.99 -17.03 -14.77
C GLU A 167 -17.79 -16.14 -15.14
N ASN A 168 -17.70 -14.95 -14.54
CA ASN A 168 -16.59 -14.03 -14.79
C ASN A 168 -15.24 -14.61 -14.36
N PHE A 169 -15.21 -15.35 -13.24
CA PHE A 169 -14.01 -16.06 -12.82
C PHE A 169 -13.69 -17.24 -13.74
N ALA A 170 -14.69 -18.02 -14.13
CA ALA A 170 -14.50 -19.17 -15.02
C ALA A 170 -13.80 -18.78 -16.33
N LYS A 171 -14.17 -17.62 -16.92
CA LYS A 171 -13.51 -17.06 -18.11
C LYS A 171 -12.01 -16.83 -17.96
N LEU A 172 -11.52 -16.55 -16.74
CA LEU A 172 -10.10 -16.31 -16.46
C LEU A 172 -9.26 -17.60 -16.37
N PHE A 173 -9.93 -18.74 -16.14
CA PHE A 173 -9.29 -20.06 -16.02
C PHE A 173 -9.51 -20.94 -17.26
N GLU A 174 -10.24 -20.45 -18.25
CA GLU A 174 -10.50 -21.17 -19.50
C GLU A 174 -9.18 -21.46 -20.22
N GLY A 175 -9.00 -22.70 -20.72
CA GLY A 175 -7.79 -23.09 -21.44
C GLY A 175 -6.51 -23.14 -20.60
N VAL A 176 -6.62 -23.18 -19.27
CA VAL A 176 -5.48 -23.38 -18.37
C VAL A 176 -5.22 -24.87 -18.18
N THR A 177 -4.00 -25.30 -18.46
CA THR A 177 -3.54 -26.67 -18.26
C THR A 177 -2.53 -26.73 -17.12
N ILE A 178 -2.81 -27.52 -16.10
CA ILE A 178 -1.96 -27.66 -14.91
C ILE A 178 -1.34 -29.06 -14.90
N PRO A 179 -0.01 -29.18 -15.06
CA PRO A 179 0.70 -30.44 -14.90
C PRO A 179 0.46 -31.07 -13.52
N GLY A 180 0.38 -32.40 -13.46
CA GLY A 180 0.13 -33.12 -12.20
C GLY A 180 1.11 -32.80 -11.07
N TRP A 181 2.38 -32.54 -11.39
CA TRP A 181 3.38 -32.14 -10.39
C TRP A 181 3.11 -30.76 -9.77
N GLN A 182 2.52 -29.82 -10.52
CA GLN A 182 2.10 -28.52 -9.98
C GLN A 182 0.92 -28.69 -9.03
N LEU A 183 -0.01 -29.61 -9.33
CA LEU A 183 -1.11 -29.95 -8.41
C LEU A 183 -0.59 -30.56 -7.10
N LEU A 184 0.41 -31.44 -7.17
CA LEU A 184 1.06 -31.99 -5.98
C LEU A 184 1.75 -30.90 -5.15
N LEU A 185 2.50 -30.00 -5.78
CA LEU A 185 3.12 -28.86 -5.10
C LEU A 185 2.09 -27.92 -4.48
N ALA A 186 1.00 -27.63 -5.19
CA ALA A 186 -0.11 -26.84 -4.66
C ALA A 186 -0.75 -27.53 -3.45
N GLY A 187 -0.91 -28.86 -3.50
CA GLY A 187 -1.39 -29.67 -2.37
C GLY A 187 -0.46 -29.60 -1.16
N VAL A 188 0.86 -29.73 -1.36
CA VAL A 188 1.87 -29.61 -0.30
C VAL A 188 1.89 -28.20 0.31
N GLY A 189 1.84 -27.17 -0.53
CA GLY A 189 1.73 -25.77 -0.11
C GLY A 189 0.44 -25.52 0.68
N GLY A 190 -0.69 -26.01 0.19
CA GLY A 190 -2.00 -25.89 0.85
C GLY A 190 -2.04 -26.60 2.20
N ALA A 191 -1.51 -27.82 2.30
CA ALA A 191 -1.39 -28.55 3.57
C ALA A 191 -0.49 -27.81 4.57
N SER A 192 0.60 -27.21 4.10
CA SER A 192 1.49 -26.40 4.93
C SER A 192 0.80 -25.11 5.41
N LEU A 193 0.00 -24.47 4.55
CA LEU A 193 -0.82 -23.31 4.92
C LEU A 193 -1.88 -23.68 5.97
N ALA A 194 -2.58 -24.80 5.78
CA ALA A 194 -3.53 -25.32 6.75
C ALA A 194 -2.86 -25.62 8.10
N THR A 195 -1.64 -26.17 8.06
CA THR A 195 -0.82 -26.38 9.26
C THR A 195 -0.51 -25.07 9.96
N LEU A 196 -0.15 -24.01 9.23
CA LEU A 196 0.07 -22.68 9.82
C LEU A 196 -1.19 -22.10 10.47
N LEU A 197 -2.35 -22.25 9.82
CA LEU A 197 -3.64 -21.79 10.37
C LEU A 197 -4.00 -22.56 11.64
N LEU A 198 -3.80 -23.88 11.65
CA LEU A 198 -3.99 -24.72 12.83
C LEU A 198 -3.04 -24.31 13.95
N LEU A 199 -1.76 -24.07 13.66
CA LEU A 199 -0.79 -23.61 14.65
C LEU A 199 -1.14 -22.22 15.20
N MET A 200 -1.67 -21.31 14.38
CA MET A 200 -2.20 -20.02 14.84
C MET A 200 -3.39 -20.19 15.79
N LEU A 201 -4.31 -21.11 15.50
CA LEU A 201 -5.45 -21.41 16.36
C LEU A 201 -5.01 -22.04 17.68
N VAL A 202 -4.10 -23.01 17.64
CA VAL A 202 -3.55 -23.66 18.84
C VAL A 202 -2.74 -22.67 19.68
N GLY A 203 -1.98 -21.78 19.05
CA GLY A 203 -1.22 -20.72 19.72
C GLY A 203 -2.10 -19.71 20.48
N ARG A 204 -3.39 -19.58 20.15
CA ARG A 204 -4.34 -18.79 20.96
C ARG A 204 -4.67 -19.43 22.31
N PHE A 205 -4.50 -20.75 22.47
CA PHE A 205 -4.93 -21.50 23.65
C PHE A 205 -3.77 -22.12 24.46
N GLY A 206 -2.53 -22.08 23.99
CA GLY A 206 -1.39 -22.73 24.64
C GLY A 206 -0.10 -21.91 24.65
N ARG A 207 0.87 -22.31 25.49
CA ARG A 207 2.22 -21.71 25.52
C ARG A 207 3.01 -22.12 24.27
N ASP A 208 3.63 -21.15 23.61
CA ASP A 208 4.55 -21.38 22.48
C ASP A 208 5.70 -22.30 22.91
N SER A 209 5.70 -23.54 22.42
CA SER A 209 6.84 -24.45 22.60
C SER A 209 7.84 -24.27 21.46
N VAL A 210 9.12 -24.55 21.73
CA VAL A 210 10.20 -24.51 20.72
C VAL A 210 9.86 -25.40 19.51
N GLY A 211 9.17 -26.53 19.74
CA GLY A 211 8.66 -27.41 18.69
C GLY A 211 7.64 -26.73 17.77
N LEU A 212 6.66 -26.01 18.34
CA LEU A 212 5.67 -25.25 17.57
C LEU A 212 6.33 -24.16 16.70
N GLN A 213 7.30 -23.43 17.24
CA GLN A 213 8.03 -22.40 16.49
C GLN A 213 8.83 -22.99 15.33
N ARG A 214 9.46 -24.16 15.54
CA ARG A 214 10.21 -24.86 14.49
C ARG A 214 9.27 -25.35 13.38
N THR A 215 8.14 -25.97 13.73
CA THR A 215 7.14 -26.45 12.76
C THR A 215 6.53 -25.28 11.98
N ARG A 216 6.20 -24.17 12.66
CA ARG A 216 5.71 -22.94 12.01
C ARG A 216 6.72 -22.40 11.00
N THR A 217 8.00 -22.34 11.36
CA THR A 217 9.06 -21.85 10.47
C THR A 217 9.22 -22.75 9.24
N TRP A 218 9.21 -24.08 9.43
CA TRP A 218 9.29 -25.02 8.31
C TRP A 218 8.06 -24.96 7.41
N ALA A 219 6.85 -24.95 7.98
CA ALA A 219 5.62 -24.82 7.20
C ALA A 219 5.61 -23.52 6.39
N LEU A 220 6.06 -22.40 6.96
CA LEU A 220 6.21 -21.14 6.24
C LEU A 220 7.22 -21.24 5.09
N ARG A 221 8.38 -21.87 5.31
CA ARG A 221 9.37 -22.09 4.25
C ARG A 221 8.83 -22.95 3.12
N VAL A 222 8.07 -24.01 3.44
CA VAL A 222 7.47 -24.89 2.44
C VAL A 222 6.38 -24.16 1.64
N VAL A 223 5.52 -23.37 2.29
CA VAL A 223 4.54 -22.53 1.59
C VAL A 223 5.23 -21.58 0.62
N ILE A 224 6.25 -20.84 1.09
CA ILE A 224 6.99 -19.89 0.26
C ILE A 224 7.69 -20.61 -0.90
N ALA A 225 8.36 -21.73 -0.64
CA ALA A 225 9.06 -22.49 -1.66
C ALA A 225 8.09 -23.08 -2.71
N ALA A 226 6.95 -23.61 -2.27
CA ALA A 226 5.92 -24.13 -3.17
C ALA A 226 5.32 -23.02 -4.04
N LEU A 227 4.97 -21.87 -3.45
CA LEU A 227 4.46 -20.72 -4.20
C LEU A 227 5.50 -20.16 -5.19
N ALA A 228 6.76 -20.02 -4.76
CA ALA A 228 7.84 -19.57 -5.62
C ALA A 228 8.06 -20.55 -6.79
N ALA A 229 8.08 -21.86 -6.52
CA ALA A 229 8.21 -22.88 -7.56
C ALA A 229 7.03 -22.84 -8.54
N LEU A 230 5.80 -22.75 -8.05
CA LEU A 230 4.61 -22.65 -8.89
C LEU A 230 4.66 -21.44 -9.82
N VAL A 231 5.11 -20.28 -9.33
CA VAL A 231 5.23 -19.06 -10.14
C VAL A 231 6.38 -19.15 -11.15
N LEU A 232 7.55 -19.61 -10.71
CA LEU A 232 8.76 -19.65 -11.55
C LEU A 232 8.66 -20.67 -12.69
N PHE A 233 8.08 -21.83 -12.42
CA PHE A 233 7.93 -22.91 -13.40
C PHE A 233 6.58 -22.88 -14.12
N MET A 234 5.77 -21.85 -13.89
CA MET A 234 4.63 -21.59 -14.76
C MET A 234 5.17 -21.26 -16.15
N THR A 235 4.70 -21.94 -17.19
CA THR A 235 5.15 -21.68 -18.58
C THR A 235 4.01 -21.13 -19.44
N PRO A 236 4.30 -20.32 -20.47
CA PRO A 236 3.27 -19.83 -21.39
C PRO A 236 2.47 -20.96 -22.05
N ALA A 237 3.09 -22.12 -22.25
CA ALA A 237 2.44 -23.30 -22.84
C ALA A 237 1.24 -23.82 -22.03
N GLN A 238 1.11 -23.41 -20.76
CA GLN A 238 -0.02 -23.79 -19.92
C GLN A 238 -1.31 -23.02 -20.24
N PHE A 239 -1.22 -21.90 -20.99
CA PHE A 239 -2.32 -21.00 -21.27
C PHE A 239 -2.70 -21.07 -22.75
N THR A 240 -3.57 -22.01 -23.11
CA THR A 240 -3.92 -22.31 -24.52
C THR A 240 -5.18 -21.60 -24.99
N GLY A 241 -5.86 -20.85 -24.12
CA GLY A 241 -7.08 -20.15 -24.46
C GLY A 241 -6.86 -19.05 -25.51
N PHE A 242 -7.90 -18.76 -26.30
CA PHE A 242 -7.82 -17.82 -27.41
C PHE A 242 -8.18 -16.38 -27.02
N SER A 243 -8.94 -16.21 -25.94
CA SER A 243 -9.46 -14.91 -25.49
C SER A 243 -8.46 -14.19 -24.58
N ASN A 244 -8.56 -12.87 -24.46
CA ASN A 244 -7.73 -12.12 -23.52
C ASN A 244 -8.00 -12.56 -22.07
N GLU A 245 -9.25 -12.85 -21.74
CA GLU A 245 -9.69 -13.35 -20.44
C GLU A 245 -8.96 -14.63 -20.05
N SER A 246 -8.91 -15.61 -20.96
CA SER A 246 -8.24 -16.89 -20.75
C SER A 246 -6.73 -16.76 -20.52
N LYS A 247 -6.12 -15.68 -21.00
CA LYS A 247 -4.69 -15.37 -20.83
C LYS A 247 -4.40 -14.48 -19.63
N PHE A 248 -5.40 -14.15 -18.81
CA PHE A 248 -5.22 -13.29 -17.65
C PHE A 248 -4.16 -13.84 -16.68
N LEU A 249 -4.21 -15.13 -16.37
CA LEU A 249 -3.25 -15.75 -15.45
C LEU A 249 -1.81 -15.74 -15.99
N LEU A 250 -1.62 -15.80 -17.30
CA LEU A 250 -0.30 -15.60 -17.92
C LEU A 250 0.20 -14.17 -17.65
N SER A 251 -0.67 -13.17 -17.75
CA SER A 251 -0.30 -11.79 -17.43
C SER A 251 0.06 -11.61 -15.95
N VAL A 252 -0.62 -12.32 -15.04
CA VAL A 252 -0.26 -12.38 -13.60
C VAL A 252 1.15 -12.92 -13.45
N ARG A 253 1.45 -14.08 -14.02
CA ARG A 253 2.81 -14.66 -14.01
C ARG A 253 3.86 -13.69 -14.56
N ASN A 254 3.62 -13.09 -15.73
CA ASN A 254 4.55 -12.15 -16.34
C ASN A 254 4.83 -10.96 -15.41
N THR A 255 3.79 -10.45 -14.74
CA THR A 255 3.93 -9.35 -13.78
C THR A 255 4.70 -9.77 -12.54
N LEU A 256 4.44 -10.97 -11.99
CA LEU A 256 5.21 -11.51 -10.88
C LEU A 256 6.69 -11.65 -11.22
N PHE A 257 6.99 -12.10 -12.44
CA PHE A 257 8.35 -12.22 -12.93
C PHE A 257 9.02 -10.85 -13.05
N VAL A 258 8.42 -9.91 -13.79
CA VAL A 258 8.96 -8.56 -14.01
C VAL A 258 9.13 -7.83 -12.68
N SER A 259 8.07 -7.71 -11.87
CA SER A 259 8.10 -7.01 -10.59
C SER A 259 9.02 -7.67 -9.57
N GLY A 260 9.08 -9.00 -9.54
CA GLY A 260 9.97 -9.75 -8.64
C GLY A 260 11.44 -9.52 -8.97
N VAL A 261 11.81 -9.64 -10.25
CA VAL A 261 13.20 -9.40 -10.69
C VAL A 261 13.59 -7.93 -10.47
N THR A 262 12.72 -6.98 -10.84
CA THR A 262 12.99 -5.56 -10.58
C THR A 262 13.11 -5.26 -9.09
N GLY A 263 12.29 -5.88 -8.23
CA GLY A 263 12.40 -5.74 -6.78
C GLY A 263 13.75 -6.22 -6.22
N ILE A 264 14.24 -7.37 -6.70
CA ILE A 264 15.56 -7.89 -6.31
C ILE A 264 16.68 -6.97 -6.80
N LEU A 265 16.61 -6.50 -8.05
CA LEU A 265 17.58 -5.54 -8.58
C LEU A 265 17.56 -4.22 -7.78
N ALA A 266 16.37 -3.75 -7.40
CA ALA A 266 16.25 -2.56 -6.58
C ALA A 266 16.94 -2.73 -5.22
N ILE A 267 16.79 -3.87 -4.54
CA ILE A 267 17.58 -4.17 -3.33
C ILE A 267 19.07 -4.08 -3.67
N LEU A 268 19.56 -4.90 -4.61
CA LEU A 268 21.00 -5.00 -4.89
C LEU A 268 21.64 -3.65 -5.20
N LEU A 269 20.99 -2.83 -6.03
CA LEU A 269 21.50 -1.53 -6.46
C LEU A 269 21.37 -0.48 -5.35
N SER A 270 20.23 -0.42 -4.66
CA SER A 270 20.01 0.60 -3.63
C SER A 270 20.75 0.33 -2.34
N THR A 271 20.96 -0.94 -1.95
CA THR A 271 21.71 -1.25 -0.72
C THR A 271 23.19 -0.98 -0.88
N THR A 272 23.75 -1.28 -2.06
CA THR A 272 25.16 -1.00 -2.35
C THR A 272 25.42 0.50 -2.49
N ALA A 273 24.56 1.21 -3.26
CA ALA A 273 24.63 2.66 -3.37
C ALA A 273 24.38 3.36 -2.02
N GLY A 274 23.36 2.93 -1.27
CA GLY A 274 22.99 3.50 0.03
C GLY A 274 24.09 3.31 1.08
N TYR A 275 24.72 2.15 1.13
CA TYR A 275 25.86 1.91 2.01
C TYR A 275 27.06 2.80 1.66
N ALA A 276 27.40 2.90 0.38
CA ALA A 276 28.45 3.80 -0.09
C ALA A 276 28.14 5.26 0.29
N MET A 277 26.88 5.68 0.10
CA MET A 277 26.39 7.01 0.44
C MET A 277 26.23 7.27 1.94
N ALA A 278 26.27 6.25 2.80
CA ALA A 278 26.24 6.40 4.25
C ALA A 278 27.66 6.45 4.83
N ARG A 279 28.50 5.46 4.48
CA ARG A 279 29.79 5.22 5.14
C ARG A 279 31.01 5.73 4.38
N LEU A 280 30.97 5.78 3.04
CA LEU A 280 32.13 6.19 2.26
C LEU A 280 32.18 7.72 2.12
N ARG A 281 33.40 8.25 2.08
CA ARG A 281 33.68 9.66 1.80
C ARG A 281 34.32 9.76 0.43
N PHE A 282 33.62 10.38 -0.51
CA PHE A 282 34.11 10.59 -1.88
C PHE A 282 33.59 11.94 -2.41
N PRO A 283 34.33 12.58 -3.33
CA PRO A 283 33.90 13.85 -3.91
C PRO A 283 32.58 13.69 -4.66
N GLY A 284 31.63 14.60 -4.46
CA GLY A 284 30.32 14.56 -5.15
C GLY A 284 29.21 13.78 -4.43
N ARG A 285 29.46 13.21 -3.24
CA ARG A 285 28.45 12.44 -2.47
C ARG A 285 27.12 13.21 -2.29
N PHE A 286 27.18 14.46 -1.85
CA PHE A 286 25.98 15.29 -1.62
C PHE A 286 25.30 15.69 -2.93
N GLN A 287 26.09 16.05 -3.96
CA GLN A 287 25.58 16.41 -5.27
C GLN A 287 24.86 15.24 -5.96
N MET A 288 25.40 14.03 -5.84
CA MET A 288 24.77 12.82 -6.38
C MET A 288 23.45 12.48 -5.68
N LEU A 289 23.40 12.67 -4.36
CA LEU A 289 22.16 12.54 -3.58
C LEU A 289 21.10 13.58 -3.98
N LEU A 290 21.50 14.84 -4.19
CA LEU A 290 20.61 15.88 -4.72
C LEU A 290 20.13 15.57 -6.15
N PHE A 291 21.04 15.09 -7.01
CA PHE A 291 20.71 14.68 -8.37
C PHE A 291 19.62 13.59 -8.40
N PHE A 292 19.74 12.59 -7.53
CA PHE A 292 18.73 11.55 -7.36
C PHE A 292 17.35 12.09 -6.97
N ILE A 293 17.28 13.11 -6.11
CA ILE A 293 16.00 13.74 -5.75
C ILE A 293 15.44 14.51 -6.95
N PHE A 294 16.24 15.37 -7.58
CA PHE A 294 15.75 16.23 -8.66
C PHE A 294 15.29 15.44 -9.89
N ILE A 295 16.00 14.38 -10.26
CA ILE A 295 15.60 13.56 -11.41
C ILE A 295 14.28 12.81 -11.16
N GLN A 296 13.98 12.45 -9.90
CA GLN A 296 12.71 11.81 -9.55
C GLN A 296 11.52 12.77 -9.48
N MET A 297 11.77 14.06 -9.25
CA MET A 297 10.72 15.08 -9.34
C MET A 297 10.27 15.31 -10.78
N PHE A 298 11.05 14.86 -11.76
CA PHE A 298 10.68 14.95 -13.17
C PHE A 298 9.58 13.92 -13.50
N PRO A 299 8.48 14.32 -14.17
CA PRO A 299 7.41 13.39 -14.50
C PRO A 299 7.88 12.29 -15.46
N VAL A 300 7.90 11.04 -15.00
CA VAL A 300 8.43 9.88 -15.74
C VAL A 300 7.74 9.66 -17.09
N PHE A 301 6.44 9.97 -17.20
CA PHE A 301 5.70 9.80 -18.46
C PHE A 301 6.19 10.71 -19.59
N LEU A 302 6.85 11.84 -19.29
CA LEU A 302 7.45 12.71 -20.31
C LEU A 302 8.68 12.05 -20.97
N ALA A 303 9.37 11.20 -20.22
CA ALA A 303 10.53 10.44 -20.72
C ALA A 303 10.12 9.18 -21.49
N LEU A 304 8.82 8.86 -21.60
CA LEU A 304 8.33 7.60 -22.16
C LEU A 304 8.81 7.35 -23.59
N VAL A 305 8.74 8.37 -24.46
CA VAL A 305 9.18 8.27 -25.86
C VAL A 305 10.69 8.04 -25.95
N ALA A 306 11.46 8.74 -25.12
CA ALA A 306 12.92 8.59 -25.07
C ALA A 306 13.32 7.19 -24.57
N VAL A 307 12.70 6.69 -23.49
CA VAL A 307 12.96 5.36 -22.95
C VAL A 307 12.58 4.28 -23.96
N TYR A 308 11.41 4.38 -24.60
CA TYR A 308 10.99 3.43 -25.63
C TYR A 308 11.98 3.39 -26.80
N LYS A 309 12.39 4.56 -27.30
CA LYS A 309 13.35 4.67 -28.40
C LYS A 309 14.70 4.06 -28.02
N LEU A 310 15.21 4.40 -26.83
CA LEU A 310 16.47 3.85 -26.31
C LEU A 310 16.44 2.32 -26.23
N LEU A 311 15.39 1.74 -25.63
CA LEU A 311 15.28 0.28 -25.52
C LEU A 311 15.17 -0.39 -26.89
N THR A 312 14.44 0.22 -27.82
CA THR A 312 14.30 -0.32 -29.18
C THR A 312 15.63 -0.28 -29.93
N ASP A 313 16.38 0.82 -29.82
CA ASP A 313 17.71 0.97 -30.44
C ASP A 313 18.74 0.00 -29.86
N LEU A 314 18.59 -0.38 -28.58
CA LEU A 314 19.39 -1.42 -27.93
C LEU A 314 18.93 -2.85 -28.25
N GLY A 315 17.89 -3.03 -29.08
CA GLY A 315 17.33 -4.36 -29.39
C GLY A 315 16.54 -4.99 -28.24
N LEU A 316 16.18 -4.20 -27.22
CA LEU A 316 15.41 -4.61 -26.03
C LEU A 316 13.91 -4.29 -26.14
N GLY A 317 13.45 -3.81 -27.29
CA GLY A 317 12.03 -3.59 -27.59
C GLY A 317 11.22 -4.90 -27.51
N ASN A 318 10.01 -4.84 -26.96
CA ASN A 318 9.14 -6.00 -26.75
C ASN A 318 9.79 -7.17 -25.97
N THR A 319 10.59 -6.85 -24.94
CA THR A 319 11.19 -7.85 -24.06
C THR A 319 10.97 -7.54 -22.58
N PHE A 320 10.85 -8.57 -21.74
CA PHE A 320 10.85 -8.38 -20.28
C PHE A 320 12.17 -7.79 -19.77
N THR A 321 13.30 -8.11 -20.39
CA THR A 321 14.61 -7.54 -20.03
C THR A 321 14.61 -6.03 -20.19
N GLY A 322 14.13 -5.50 -21.32
CA GLY A 322 14.02 -4.06 -21.54
C GLY A 322 13.12 -3.39 -20.52
N LEU A 323 11.98 -4.01 -20.20
CA LEU A 323 11.04 -3.49 -19.21
C LEU A 323 11.64 -3.46 -17.79
N ILE A 324 12.28 -4.56 -17.38
CA ILE A 324 12.94 -4.70 -16.07
C ILE A 324 14.03 -3.65 -15.90
N LEU A 325 14.86 -3.42 -16.93
CA LEU A 325 15.92 -2.42 -16.89
C LEU A 325 15.36 -1.00 -16.75
N ALA A 326 14.31 -0.67 -17.52
CA ALA A 326 13.67 0.64 -17.43
C ALA A 326 13.07 0.90 -16.06
N TYR A 327 12.37 -0.08 -15.46
CA TYR A 327 11.85 0.06 -14.10
C TYR A 327 12.95 0.12 -13.04
N SER A 328 14.05 -0.62 -13.22
CA SER A 328 15.16 -0.64 -12.27
C SER A 328 15.84 0.72 -12.16
N GLY A 329 15.99 1.46 -13.27
CA GLY A 329 16.59 2.79 -13.27
C GLY A 329 15.86 3.79 -12.36
N GLY A 330 14.53 3.82 -12.42
CA GLY A 330 13.71 4.70 -11.57
C GLY A 330 13.75 4.35 -10.07
N ALA A 331 13.97 3.07 -9.76
CA ALA A 331 13.98 2.53 -8.40
C ALA A 331 15.17 3.01 -7.55
N ILE A 332 16.32 3.29 -8.18
CA ILE A 332 17.58 3.46 -7.46
C ILE A 332 17.57 4.70 -6.57
N ALA A 333 17.11 5.84 -7.09
CA ALA A 333 17.24 7.13 -6.42
C ALA A 333 16.57 7.17 -5.04
N PHE A 334 15.26 6.92 -4.98
CA PHE A 334 14.49 6.93 -3.73
C PHE A 334 14.98 5.86 -2.74
N ASN A 335 15.17 4.62 -3.22
CA ASN A 335 15.53 3.51 -2.35
C ASN A 335 16.95 3.66 -1.79
N THR A 336 17.87 4.30 -2.54
CA THR A 336 19.22 4.64 -2.06
C THR A 336 19.16 5.59 -0.87
N TRP A 337 18.29 6.61 -0.94
CA TRP A 337 18.08 7.56 0.15
C TRP A 337 17.53 6.88 1.41
N ILE A 338 16.54 6.01 1.23
CA ILE A 338 15.95 5.25 2.33
C ILE A 338 16.97 4.32 2.99
N PHE A 339 17.72 3.55 2.19
CA PHE A 339 18.72 2.64 2.73
C PHE A 339 19.86 3.40 3.40
N LYS A 340 20.31 4.52 2.83
CA LYS A 340 21.30 5.42 3.45
C LYS A 340 20.83 5.86 4.84
N GLY A 341 19.60 6.38 4.95
CA GLY A 341 19.05 6.85 6.23
C GLY A 341 18.94 5.72 7.27
N TYR A 342 18.62 4.51 6.83
CA TYR A 342 18.63 3.33 7.71
C TYR A 342 20.04 2.96 8.18
N VAL A 343 21.03 2.92 7.29
CA VAL A 343 22.40 2.60 7.69
C VAL A 343 22.94 3.67 8.66
N GLU A 344 22.63 4.95 8.44
CA GLU A 344 23.01 6.03 9.35
C GLU A 344 22.38 5.93 10.74
N SER A 345 21.26 5.22 10.90
CA SER A 345 20.67 4.96 12.23
C SER A 345 21.26 3.75 12.96
N LEU A 346 22.05 2.91 12.28
CA LEU A 346 22.76 1.81 12.91
C LEU A 346 23.99 2.34 13.69
N PRO A 347 24.23 1.87 14.93
CA PRO A 347 25.43 2.23 15.69
C PRO A 347 26.71 1.89 14.92
N GLU A 348 27.60 2.87 14.75
CA GLU A 348 28.85 2.68 14.00
C GLU A 348 29.78 1.67 14.69
N SER A 349 29.67 1.54 16.02
CA SER A 349 30.45 0.60 16.84
C SER A 349 30.30 -0.86 16.40
N LEU A 350 29.16 -1.25 15.81
CA LEU A 350 28.95 -2.60 15.27
C LEU A 350 29.86 -2.88 14.07
N GLU A 351 30.03 -1.89 13.20
CA GLU A 351 30.90 -2.01 12.03
C GLU A 351 32.37 -1.90 12.43
N GLU A 352 32.69 -1.03 13.40
CA GLU A 352 34.04 -0.89 13.96
C GLU A 352 34.52 -2.17 14.63
N ALA A 353 33.66 -2.81 15.44
CA ALA A 353 33.99 -4.10 16.07
C ALA A 353 34.32 -5.17 15.01
N ALA A 354 33.52 -5.28 13.95
CA ALA A 354 33.79 -6.21 12.87
C ALA A 354 35.12 -5.91 12.13
N MET A 355 35.45 -4.63 11.96
CA MET A 355 36.73 -4.22 11.35
C MET A 355 37.92 -4.50 12.27
N VAL A 356 37.75 -4.38 13.59
CA VAL A 356 38.76 -4.79 14.59
C VAL A 356 38.99 -6.31 14.54
N ASP A 357 37.95 -7.10 14.31
CA ASP A 357 38.03 -8.55 14.06
C ASP A 357 38.65 -8.92 12.69
N GLY A 358 39.11 -7.93 11.91
CA GLY A 358 39.78 -8.12 10.63
C GLY A 358 38.85 -8.21 9.42
N ALA A 359 37.55 -7.91 9.57
CA ALA A 359 36.64 -7.88 8.44
C ALA A 359 36.93 -6.68 7.52
N THR A 360 36.97 -6.92 6.21
CA THR A 360 37.01 -5.83 5.22
C THR A 360 35.66 -5.09 5.20
N ARG A 361 35.62 -3.85 4.71
CA ARG A 361 34.36 -3.09 4.59
C ARG A 361 33.27 -3.83 3.82
N TRP A 362 33.63 -4.56 2.76
CA TRP A 362 32.67 -5.39 2.03
C TRP A 362 32.17 -6.57 2.87
N GLN A 363 33.05 -7.20 3.64
CA GLN A 363 32.64 -8.25 4.57
C GLN A 363 31.76 -7.70 5.69
N THR A 364 32.08 -6.54 6.26
CA THR A 364 31.23 -5.84 7.24
C THR A 364 29.86 -5.51 6.65
N PHE A 365 29.81 -4.98 5.43
CA PHE A 365 28.56 -4.73 4.73
C PHE A 365 27.71 -6.00 4.56
N VAL A 366 28.28 -7.08 4.01
CA VAL A 366 27.53 -8.31 3.71
C VAL A 366 27.20 -9.13 4.95
N LYS A 367 28.07 -9.18 5.95
CA LYS A 367 27.94 -10.06 7.13
C LYS A 367 27.34 -9.37 8.35
N VAL A 368 27.38 -8.04 8.44
CA VAL A 368 26.87 -7.29 9.59
C VAL A 368 25.71 -6.41 9.17
N VAL A 369 25.93 -5.48 8.22
CA VAL A 369 24.92 -4.47 7.86
C VAL A 369 23.72 -5.10 7.15
N LEU A 370 23.92 -5.91 6.11
CA LEU A 370 22.82 -6.51 5.35
C LEU A 370 21.89 -7.40 6.21
N PRO A 371 22.40 -8.31 7.08
CA PRO A 371 21.54 -9.10 7.96
C PRO A 371 20.73 -8.25 8.95
N LEU A 372 21.31 -7.16 9.46
CA LEU A 372 20.60 -6.21 10.34
C LEU A 372 19.58 -5.37 9.57
N SER A 373 19.78 -5.17 8.27
CA SER A 373 18.91 -4.41 7.37
C SER A 373 17.74 -5.19 6.77
N GLY A 374 17.44 -6.40 7.27
CA GLY A 374 16.39 -7.25 6.70
C GLY A 374 15.02 -6.55 6.57
N GLY A 375 14.60 -5.78 7.57
CA GLY A 375 13.34 -5.04 7.54
C GLY A 375 13.29 -3.97 6.44
N ILE A 376 14.35 -3.18 6.29
CA ILE A 376 14.40 -2.12 5.26
C ILE A 376 14.57 -2.71 3.85
N MET A 377 15.27 -3.83 3.69
CA MET A 377 15.38 -4.53 2.41
C MET A 377 14.03 -5.06 1.94
N VAL A 378 13.24 -5.62 2.86
CA VAL A 378 11.86 -6.05 2.58
C VAL A 378 10.98 -4.87 2.19
N PHE A 379 11.10 -3.74 2.88
CA PHE A 379 10.40 -2.51 2.50
C PHE A 379 10.75 -2.08 1.07
N ILE A 380 12.04 -2.02 0.72
CA ILE A 380 12.52 -1.64 -0.62
C ILE A 380 11.96 -2.60 -1.69
N PHE A 381 12.01 -3.91 -1.42
CA PHE A 381 11.46 -4.92 -2.32
C PHE A 381 9.96 -4.73 -2.53
N LEU A 382 9.18 -4.61 -1.45
CA LEU A 382 7.72 -4.47 -1.54
C LEU A 382 7.32 -3.17 -2.21
N ASN A 383 7.99 -2.06 -1.89
CA ASN A 383 7.74 -0.77 -2.54
C ASN A 383 7.98 -0.86 -4.05
N GLN A 384 9.09 -1.47 -4.47
CA GLN A 384 9.39 -1.63 -5.89
C GLN A 384 8.45 -2.63 -6.57
N PHE A 385 8.16 -3.75 -5.92
CA PHE A 385 7.27 -4.77 -6.44
C PHE A 385 5.88 -4.20 -6.68
N ILE A 386 5.27 -3.56 -5.66
CA ILE A 386 3.93 -2.98 -5.76
C ILE A 386 3.91 -1.86 -6.83
N GLY A 387 4.92 -1.00 -6.84
CA GLY A 387 5.02 0.08 -7.81
C GLY A 387 5.05 -0.42 -9.26
N THR A 388 5.88 -1.41 -9.56
CA THR A 388 5.96 -2.01 -10.90
C THR A 388 4.78 -2.90 -11.24
N TYR A 389 4.17 -3.55 -10.25
CA TYR A 389 2.99 -4.39 -10.46
C TYR A 389 1.77 -3.57 -10.88
N ALA A 390 1.64 -2.36 -10.33
CA ALA A 390 0.59 -1.41 -10.68
C ALA A 390 0.92 -0.57 -11.93
N GLU A 391 2.17 -0.58 -12.40
CA GLU A 391 2.60 0.17 -13.57
C GLU A 391 2.10 -0.51 -14.86
N PHE A 392 1.48 0.27 -15.74
CA PHE A 392 0.99 -0.25 -17.02
C PHE A 392 1.31 0.64 -18.22
N ILE A 393 1.72 1.89 -18.02
CA ILE A 393 1.91 2.87 -19.11
C ILE A 393 3.12 2.48 -19.94
N LEU A 394 4.28 2.26 -19.30
CA LEU A 394 5.48 1.83 -20.01
C LEU A 394 5.32 0.42 -20.56
N ALA A 395 4.76 -0.49 -19.77
CA ALA A 395 4.45 -1.85 -20.22
C ALA A 395 3.57 -1.86 -21.48
N ASN A 396 2.53 -1.03 -21.53
CA ASN A 396 1.61 -0.94 -22.67
C ASN A 396 2.27 -0.41 -23.95
N VAL A 397 3.27 0.46 -23.82
CA VAL A 397 3.99 1.00 -25.00
C VAL A 397 5.09 0.06 -25.46
N LEU A 398 5.79 -0.62 -24.53
CA LEU A 398 6.94 -1.45 -24.85
C LEU A 398 6.56 -2.88 -25.27
N LEU A 399 5.53 -3.46 -24.65
CA LEU A 399 5.15 -4.86 -24.84
C LEU A 399 4.03 -5.01 -25.86
N THR A 400 4.26 -5.88 -26.86
CA THR A 400 3.30 -6.20 -27.91
C THR A 400 2.98 -7.69 -27.90
N GLY A 401 1.71 -8.01 -28.16
CA GLY A 401 1.18 -9.37 -28.07
C GLY A 401 0.71 -9.75 -26.67
N VAL A 402 -0.48 -10.36 -26.60
CA VAL A 402 -1.17 -10.70 -25.34
C VAL A 402 -0.32 -11.61 -24.44
N GLU A 403 0.54 -12.45 -25.03
CA GLU A 403 1.45 -13.35 -24.32
C GLU A 403 2.50 -12.64 -23.46
N GLN A 404 2.86 -11.41 -23.85
CA GLN A 404 3.88 -10.60 -23.18
C GLN A 404 3.27 -9.56 -22.24
N TRP A 405 1.95 -9.43 -22.16
CA TRP A 405 1.31 -8.39 -21.35
C TRP A 405 1.48 -8.64 -19.85
N THR A 406 1.58 -7.54 -19.11
CA THR A 406 1.43 -7.50 -17.64
C THR A 406 -0.04 -7.35 -17.25
N VAL A 407 -0.36 -7.57 -15.97
CA VAL A 407 -1.72 -7.48 -15.42
C VAL A 407 -2.34 -6.13 -15.73
N GLY A 408 -1.60 -5.04 -15.57
CA GLY A 408 -2.11 -3.70 -15.88
C GLY A 408 -2.51 -3.53 -17.34
N VAL A 409 -1.70 -4.04 -18.27
CA VAL A 409 -2.00 -4.01 -19.72
C VAL A 409 -3.19 -4.92 -20.05
N MET A 410 -3.26 -6.10 -19.43
CA MET A 410 -4.37 -7.03 -19.58
C MET A 410 -5.69 -6.43 -19.09
N LEU A 411 -5.71 -5.82 -17.90
CA LEU A 411 -6.88 -5.15 -17.34
C LEU A 411 -7.34 -3.98 -18.22
N ARG A 412 -6.40 -3.21 -18.79
CA ARG A 412 -6.71 -2.17 -19.78
C ARG A 412 -7.45 -2.76 -20.99
N SER A 413 -7.06 -3.94 -21.46
CA SER A 413 -7.72 -4.57 -22.62
C SER A 413 -9.22 -4.85 -22.40
N PHE A 414 -9.64 -5.03 -21.14
CA PHE A 414 -11.06 -5.23 -20.79
C PHE A 414 -11.89 -3.93 -20.82
N THR A 415 -11.24 -2.77 -20.87
CA THR A 415 -11.90 -1.46 -20.91
C THR A 415 -11.89 -0.79 -22.29
N THR A 416 -10.99 -1.20 -23.18
CA THR A 416 -10.76 -0.54 -24.48
C THR A 416 -11.49 -1.17 -25.68
N GLY A 417 -12.47 -2.05 -25.46
CA GLY A 417 -13.22 -2.73 -26.53
C GLY A 417 -14.32 -1.88 -27.19
N GLN A 418 -14.57 -2.11 -28.49
CA GLN A 418 -15.49 -1.32 -29.32
C GLN A 418 -16.98 -1.39 -28.91
N PHE A 419 -17.40 -2.36 -28.09
CA PHE A 419 -18.82 -2.68 -27.86
C PHE A 419 -19.30 -2.67 -26.40
N SER A 420 -18.43 -2.40 -25.42
CA SER A 420 -18.74 -2.11 -24.00
C SER A 420 -17.55 -2.55 -23.15
N THR A 421 -17.28 -1.83 -22.07
CA THR A 421 -16.31 -2.26 -21.05
C THR A 421 -16.77 -3.53 -20.36
N LYS A 422 -15.89 -4.52 -20.23
CA LYS A 422 -16.16 -5.81 -19.58
C LYS A 422 -15.99 -5.70 -18.05
N TRP A 423 -16.82 -4.88 -17.41
CA TRP A 423 -16.81 -4.62 -15.97
C TRP A 423 -16.79 -5.86 -15.07
N GLY A 424 -17.58 -6.89 -15.37
CA GLY A 424 -17.64 -8.11 -14.53
C GLY A 424 -16.31 -8.87 -14.55
N VAL A 425 -15.76 -9.08 -15.75
CA VAL A 425 -14.45 -9.71 -15.95
C VAL A 425 -13.33 -8.84 -15.39
N PHE A 426 -13.38 -7.52 -15.61
CA PHE A 426 -12.41 -6.58 -15.05
C PHE A 426 -12.38 -6.63 -13.51
N ALA A 427 -13.55 -6.69 -12.87
CA ALA A 427 -13.67 -6.81 -11.42
C ALA A 427 -13.14 -8.16 -10.91
N ALA A 428 -13.46 -9.27 -11.59
CA ALA A 428 -12.93 -10.60 -11.26
C ALA A 428 -11.40 -10.66 -11.41
N ALA A 429 -10.88 -10.14 -12.53
CA ALA A 429 -9.46 -10.07 -12.82
C ALA A 429 -8.72 -9.16 -11.83
N SER A 430 -9.28 -8.00 -11.47
CA SER A 430 -8.69 -7.10 -10.47
C SER A 430 -8.64 -7.74 -9.09
N THR A 431 -9.70 -8.45 -8.71
CA THR A 431 -9.77 -9.18 -7.44
C THR A 431 -8.70 -10.28 -7.38
N LEU A 432 -8.64 -11.12 -8.42
CA LEU A 432 -7.66 -12.21 -8.49
C LEU A 432 -6.23 -11.65 -8.60
N GLY A 433 -6.04 -10.59 -9.36
CA GLY A 433 -4.78 -9.87 -9.55
C GLY A 433 -4.27 -9.16 -8.29
N ALA A 434 -5.11 -8.89 -7.29
CA ALA A 434 -4.68 -8.35 -6.01
C ALA A 434 -4.10 -9.41 -5.05
N LEU A 435 -4.46 -10.69 -5.23
CA LEU A 435 -4.05 -11.77 -4.33
C LEU A 435 -2.54 -11.91 -4.17
N PRO A 436 -1.69 -11.80 -5.23
CA PRO A 436 -0.25 -11.92 -5.05
C PRO A 436 0.35 -10.81 -4.20
N ILE A 437 -0.15 -9.58 -4.30
CA ILE A 437 0.29 -8.46 -3.45
C ILE A 437 -0.05 -8.74 -1.99
N ILE A 438 -1.29 -9.19 -1.73
CA ILE A 438 -1.74 -9.53 -0.38
C ILE A 438 -0.88 -10.66 0.20
N ALA A 439 -0.64 -11.72 -0.58
CA ALA A 439 0.18 -12.85 -0.18
C ALA A 439 1.63 -12.43 0.15
N LEU A 440 2.22 -11.56 -0.67
CA LEU A 440 3.56 -11.02 -0.40
C LEU A 440 3.59 -10.18 0.87
N PHE A 441 2.65 -9.26 1.05
CA PHE A 441 2.59 -8.41 2.23
C PHE A 441 2.48 -9.23 3.53
N TYR A 442 1.55 -10.20 3.58
CA TYR A 442 1.41 -11.10 4.72
C TYR A 442 2.61 -12.03 4.90
N GLY A 443 3.26 -12.45 3.82
CA GLY A 443 4.48 -13.26 3.87
C GLY A 443 5.64 -12.52 4.53
N PHE A 444 5.73 -11.22 4.32
CA PHE A 444 6.81 -10.36 4.82
C PHE A 444 6.50 -9.59 6.11
N GLN A 445 5.27 -9.68 6.65
CA GLN A 445 4.83 -8.94 7.84
C GLN A 445 5.79 -9.05 9.04
N ASN A 446 6.41 -10.22 9.25
CA ASN A 446 7.30 -10.47 10.39
C ASN A 446 8.59 -9.64 10.34
N TYR A 447 9.00 -9.16 9.17
CA TYR A 447 10.18 -8.30 9.01
C TYR A 447 9.93 -6.85 9.43
N PHE A 448 8.66 -6.44 9.58
CA PHE A 448 8.29 -5.12 10.06
C PHE A 448 8.16 -5.04 11.59
N VAL A 449 8.20 -6.17 12.30
CA VAL A 449 8.12 -6.21 13.75
C VAL A 449 9.49 -5.84 14.33
N GLY A 450 9.58 -4.67 14.96
CA GLY A 450 10.83 -4.12 15.50
C GLY A 450 11.45 -4.98 16.61
N GLY A 451 12.78 -4.94 16.72
CA GLY A 451 13.51 -5.60 17.82
C GLY A 451 14.93 -6.10 17.48
N THR A 452 15.35 -6.10 16.21
CA THR A 452 16.65 -6.71 15.82
C THR A 452 17.88 -5.99 16.40
N VAL A 453 17.76 -4.71 16.78
CA VAL A 453 18.88 -3.89 17.29
C VAL A 453 18.83 -3.73 18.82
N SER A 454 17.73 -4.08 19.51
CA SER A 454 17.48 -3.69 20.91
C SER A 454 18.28 -4.47 21.99
N GLY A 455 19.44 -5.03 21.64
CA GLY A 455 20.30 -5.74 22.59
C GLY A 455 21.77 -5.86 22.18
N GLY A 456 22.16 -5.32 21.00
CA GLY A 456 23.53 -5.40 20.50
C GLY A 456 24.44 -4.30 21.06
N VAL A 457 23.88 -3.16 21.44
CA VAL A 457 24.61 -2.01 21.99
C VAL A 457 23.87 -1.52 23.21
N LYS A 458 24.60 -1.31 24.30
CA LYS A 458 24.08 -0.68 25.52
C LYS A 458 24.51 0.78 25.49
N GLU A 459 23.58 1.66 25.14
CA GLU A 459 23.67 3.11 25.37
C GLU A 459 22.85 3.50 26.59
#